data_AF-A0A7W1G0Y0-F1
#
_entry.id   AF-A0A7W1G0Y0-F1
#
_cell.length_a   1.000
_cell.length_b   1.000
_cell.length_c   1.000
_cell.angle_alpha   90.00
_cell.angle_beta   90.00
_cell.angle_gamma   90.00
#
_symmetry.space_group_name_H-M   'P 1'
#
loop_
_entity.id
_entity.type
_entity.pdbx_description
1 polymer ?
#
loop_
_entity_poly.entity_id
_entity_poly.type
_entity_poly.pdbx_seq_one_letter_code
_entity_poly.pdbx_strand_id
1 'polypeptide(L)'
;IWATGGGKLFKTINGGTSWVTVTGIPAGTISYIACHNTDSKKAYITYSGFSNKNKVLQTNDQGVNWINLSSSLPNIPINCITFVNGSSDGLYIGTDVGAFYKDASMGYWQSFSKGLPNVAVTQINIFYPTNKIRCSTYGRGMWESDSFVPAIYPPVANFTSKGSISCPGAGVQFTDASAGQPTSWKWTFQGGNPSSSTVQNPYIAYNTPGTYAVTLAVTNSVGTDTLTYNSHVVISTSTVAAPTTTDDSRCSPGVVNLKAAGAGTGTLRWWDSPGGGTMVTTGTTYSPNLTTTTTYYVDQAFPQAPDVTMTTADVNGPGASFTANDVRGLYFDVLAPIILNSVVVLAGSDGDRTIEILDPSGGTVMDTTVFIPTGLNVVTVNFKIYPGNQYFIKCRGMVDLYRNNAGAVFPYTSPYVNITETNASLPGYYYFFYDWQYTPLPCNTARTPVTGNIGCVDIIDGLANGSLNIFPNPNEGTFDLSFIANNMDDYTINIYNTLGQSIYKESLKNFSGNYSQKIDITSFGPGVYMMNLSNSKNQMIKKVITY
;
A
#
# COMPACT_ATOMS: atom_id res chain seq x y z
N ILE A 1 -24.79 36.96 -11.47
CA ILE A 1 -24.75 37.93 -10.34
C ILE A 1 -25.49 37.30 -9.16
N TRP A 2 -25.03 37.55 -7.95
CA TRP A 2 -25.64 37.08 -6.71
C TRP A 2 -26.06 38.28 -5.86
N ALA A 3 -27.15 38.14 -5.13
CA ALA A 3 -27.64 39.15 -4.20
C ALA A 3 -28.23 38.48 -2.97
N THR A 4 -28.21 39.16 -1.83
CA THR A 4 -28.87 38.69 -0.62
C THR A 4 -29.74 39.79 -0.01
N GLY A 5 -30.84 39.39 0.62
CA GLY A 5 -31.75 40.29 1.32
C GLY A 5 -32.75 39.51 2.16
N GLY A 6 -33.04 39.97 3.38
CA GLY A 6 -34.00 39.32 4.28
C GLY A 6 -33.65 37.87 4.62
N GLY A 7 -32.36 37.53 4.72
CA GLY A 7 -31.89 36.17 4.98
C GLY A 7 -32.04 35.18 3.82
N LYS A 8 -32.43 35.67 2.63
CA LYS A 8 -32.52 34.89 1.40
C LYS A 8 -31.34 35.19 0.48
N LEU A 9 -31.00 34.22 -0.36
CA LEU A 9 -30.02 34.37 -1.42
C LEU A 9 -30.73 34.31 -2.77
N PHE A 10 -30.35 35.21 -3.67
CA PHE A 10 -30.90 35.34 -5.01
C PHE A 10 -29.78 35.28 -6.03
N LYS A 11 -30.09 34.77 -7.22
CA LYS A 11 -29.15 34.68 -8.32
C LYS A 11 -29.82 35.04 -9.63
N THR A 12 -29.06 35.68 -10.51
CA THR A 12 -29.43 35.95 -11.90
C THR A 12 -28.31 35.49 -12.84
N ILE A 13 -28.71 34.95 -13.98
CA ILE A 13 -27.82 34.53 -15.08
C ILE A 13 -27.99 35.39 -16.34
N ASN A 14 -28.93 36.34 -16.34
CA ASN A 14 -29.28 37.17 -17.50
C ASN A 14 -29.02 38.66 -17.24
N GLY A 15 -27.98 38.97 -16.47
CA GLY A 15 -27.58 40.36 -16.19
C GLY A 15 -28.53 41.13 -15.26
N GLY A 16 -29.41 40.45 -14.50
CA GLY A 16 -30.31 41.10 -13.54
C GLY A 16 -31.74 41.30 -13.98
N THR A 17 -32.09 40.90 -15.22
CA THR A 17 -33.46 41.01 -15.76
C THR A 17 -34.44 40.09 -15.01
N SER A 18 -33.99 38.91 -14.58
CA SER A 18 -34.78 38.04 -13.69
C SER A 18 -33.90 37.40 -12.62
N TRP A 19 -34.51 37.14 -11.46
CA TRP A 19 -33.85 36.60 -10.28
C TRP A 19 -34.56 35.34 -9.80
N VAL A 20 -33.77 34.33 -9.45
CA VAL A 20 -34.23 33.08 -8.87
C VAL A 20 -33.80 33.06 -7.40
N THR A 21 -34.72 32.67 -6.51
CA THR A 21 -34.39 32.44 -5.10
C THR A 21 -33.64 31.11 -4.98
N VAL A 22 -32.50 31.14 -4.32
CA VAL A 22 -31.69 29.94 -4.03
C VAL A 22 -32.27 29.24 -2.81
N THR A 23 -32.58 27.96 -2.95
CA THR A 23 -33.16 27.11 -1.90
C THR A 23 -32.14 26.11 -1.36
N GLY A 24 -32.43 25.46 -0.23
CA GLY A 24 -31.54 24.43 0.33
C GLY A 24 -30.34 24.97 1.13
N ILE A 25 -30.32 26.27 1.43
CA ILE A 25 -29.35 26.87 2.36
C ILE A 25 -29.99 27.08 3.75
N PRO A 26 -29.20 27.01 4.83
CA PRO A 26 -29.68 27.26 6.19
C PRO A 26 -30.29 28.66 6.36
N ALA A 27 -31.29 28.77 7.22
CA ALA A 27 -31.84 30.05 7.64
C ALA A 27 -30.80 30.83 8.46
N GLY A 28 -30.72 32.14 8.21
CA GLY A 28 -29.82 33.04 8.93
C GLY A 28 -29.55 34.33 8.16
N THR A 29 -28.81 35.24 8.79
CA THR A 29 -28.38 36.49 8.16
C THR A 29 -27.11 36.25 7.35
N ILE A 30 -27.24 36.21 6.03
CA ILE A 30 -26.08 36.18 5.13
C ILE A 30 -25.37 37.54 5.21
N SER A 31 -24.10 37.54 5.62
CA SER A 31 -23.31 38.76 5.81
C SER A 31 -22.55 39.19 4.57
N TYR A 32 -22.05 38.24 3.77
CA TYR A 32 -21.25 38.57 2.60
C TYR A 32 -21.27 37.45 1.54
N ILE A 33 -21.05 37.85 0.29
CA ILE A 33 -20.96 36.95 -0.87
C ILE A 33 -19.63 37.22 -1.59
N ALA A 34 -18.85 36.18 -1.84
CA ALA A 34 -17.67 36.24 -2.71
C ALA A 34 -17.87 35.30 -3.90
N CYS A 35 -17.47 35.76 -5.09
CA CYS A 35 -17.47 34.94 -6.30
C CYS A 35 -16.03 34.48 -6.58
N HIS A 36 -15.87 33.27 -7.09
CA HIS A 36 -14.59 32.85 -7.62
C HIS A 36 -14.26 33.68 -8.88
N ASN A 37 -12.99 34.00 -9.07
CA ASN A 37 -12.56 34.95 -10.11
C ASN A 37 -12.56 34.36 -11.52
N THR A 38 -12.27 33.06 -11.68
CA THR A 38 -12.21 32.36 -12.97
C THR A 38 -13.28 31.27 -13.15
N ASP A 39 -13.84 30.71 -12.08
CA ASP A 39 -14.87 29.67 -12.14
C ASP A 39 -16.24 30.27 -11.82
N SER A 40 -17.05 30.47 -12.87
CA SER A 40 -18.41 31.02 -12.73
C SER A 40 -19.38 30.11 -11.98
N LYS A 41 -19.01 28.84 -11.72
CA LYS A 41 -19.81 27.92 -10.93
C LYS A 41 -19.59 28.05 -9.43
N LYS A 42 -18.47 28.66 -9.03
CA LYS A 42 -18.08 28.78 -7.62
C LYS A 42 -18.49 30.11 -7.00
N ALA A 43 -19.14 30.02 -5.84
CA ALA A 43 -19.42 31.17 -5.00
C ALA A 43 -19.40 30.75 -3.52
N TYR A 44 -19.13 31.73 -2.67
CA TYR A 44 -19.01 31.57 -1.23
C TYR A 44 -19.96 32.54 -0.55
N ILE A 45 -20.67 32.06 0.46
CA ILE A 45 -21.50 32.91 1.31
C ILE A 45 -21.07 32.75 2.75
N THR A 46 -21.23 33.83 3.51
CA THR A 46 -20.98 33.84 4.94
C THR A 46 -22.22 34.23 5.71
N TYR A 47 -22.32 33.75 6.94
CA TYR A 47 -23.40 34.07 7.86
C TYR A 47 -22.86 34.83 9.07
N SER A 48 -23.60 35.87 9.47
CA SER A 48 -23.40 36.54 10.75
C SER A 48 -24.06 35.77 11.91
N GLY A 49 -23.80 36.20 13.14
CA GLY A 49 -24.40 35.65 14.35
C GLY A 49 -23.62 34.52 15.03
N PHE A 50 -24.12 34.11 16.21
CA PHE A 50 -23.46 33.21 17.15
C PHE A 50 -23.91 31.75 17.00
N SER A 51 -23.98 31.25 15.76
CA SER A 51 -24.16 29.81 15.47
C SER A 51 -22.86 29.19 14.99
N ASN A 52 -22.42 28.10 15.62
CA ASN A 52 -21.23 27.35 15.22
C ASN A 52 -21.47 26.38 14.04
N LYS A 53 -22.72 26.23 13.57
CA LYS A 53 -23.07 25.22 12.56
C LYS A 53 -22.85 25.71 11.13
N ASN A 54 -23.32 26.91 10.79
CA ASN A 54 -23.37 27.41 9.41
C ASN A 54 -22.81 28.83 9.34
N LYS A 55 -21.53 28.96 9.04
CA LYS A 55 -20.79 30.23 8.98
C LYS A 55 -20.26 30.54 7.59
N VAL A 56 -19.67 29.55 6.91
CA VAL A 56 -19.12 29.69 5.56
C VAL A 56 -19.62 28.52 4.72
N LEU A 57 -20.33 28.82 3.64
CA LEU A 57 -20.79 27.81 2.68
C LEU A 57 -20.21 28.11 1.29
N GLN A 58 -19.87 27.05 0.58
CA GLN A 58 -19.38 27.09 -0.80
C GLN A 58 -20.35 26.36 -1.72
N THR A 59 -20.65 26.94 -2.87
CA THR A 59 -21.24 26.21 -3.99
C THR A 59 -20.19 26.01 -5.07
N ASN A 60 -20.24 24.86 -5.73
CA ASN A 60 -19.43 24.53 -6.91
C ASN A 60 -20.27 24.35 -8.17
N ASP A 61 -21.57 24.63 -8.07
CA ASP A 61 -22.57 24.32 -9.07
C ASP A 61 -23.64 25.40 -9.11
N GLN A 62 -23.20 26.66 -9.01
CA GLN A 62 -24.07 27.79 -9.30
C GLN A 62 -25.28 27.89 -8.35
N GLY A 63 -25.14 27.37 -7.13
CA GLY A 63 -26.09 27.49 -6.01
C GLY A 63 -27.02 26.29 -5.82
N VAL A 64 -26.79 25.19 -6.53
CA VAL A 64 -27.65 24.00 -6.46
C VAL A 64 -27.31 23.18 -5.21
N ASN A 65 -26.02 22.96 -4.93
CA ASN A 65 -25.54 22.32 -3.71
C ASN A 65 -24.59 23.26 -2.95
N TRP A 66 -24.56 23.09 -1.63
CA TRP A 66 -23.74 23.87 -0.72
C TRP A 66 -22.93 22.97 0.21
N ILE A 67 -21.63 23.18 0.22
CA ILE A 67 -20.65 22.51 1.08
C ILE A 67 -20.41 23.43 2.27
N ASN A 68 -20.49 22.87 3.48
CA ASN A 68 -20.23 23.62 4.69
C ASN A 68 -18.74 23.60 5.04
N LEU A 69 -18.10 24.77 4.96
CA LEU A 69 -16.68 24.95 5.27
C LEU A 69 -16.44 25.40 6.71
N SER A 70 -17.47 25.48 7.55
CA SER A 70 -17.41 26.17 8.85
C SER A 70 -16.65 25.40 9.94
N SER A 71 -16.22 24.16 9.68
CA SER A 71 -15.51 23.33 10.66
C SER A 71 -14.31 24.09 11.24
N SER A 72 -14.01 23.90 12.53
CA SER A 72 -12.95 24.57 13.31
C SER A 72 -13.11 26.09 13.56
N LEU A 73 -14.06 26.78 12.94
CA LEU A 73 -14.31 28.18 13.28
C LEU A 73 -14.92 28.31 14.69
N PRO A 74 -14.43 29.24 15.52
CA PRO A 74 -15.02 29.51 16.82
C PRO A 74 -16.42 30.11 16.65
N ASN A 75 -17.24 30.11 17.71
CA ASN A 75 -18.60 30.62 17.64
C ASN A 75 -18.67 32.17 17.62
N ILE A 76 -18.24 32.76 16.51
CA ILE A 76 -18.17 34.21 16.30
C ILE A 76 -18.83 34.62 14.97
N PRO A 77 -19.41 35.82 14.86
CA PRO A 77 -19.95 36.33 13.60
C PRO A 77 -18.88 36.44 12.51
N ILE A 78 -19.24 36.07 11.28
CA ILE A 78 -18.43 36.33 10.09
C ILE A 78 -19.00 37.56 9.39
N ASN A 79 -18.16 38.56 9.15
CA ASN A 79 -18.56 39.88 8.65
C ASN A 79 -18.28 40.02 7.16
N CYS A 80 -17.22 39.40 6.65
CA CYS A 80 -16.85 39.45 5.24
C CYS A 80 -16.06 38.22 4.81
N ILE A 81 -16.00 37.98 3.50
CA ILE A 81 -15.17 36.97 2.87
C ILE A 81 -14.56 37.53 1.57
N THR A 82 -13.33 37.13 1.26
CA THR A 82 -12.70 37.43 -0.03
C THR A 82 -11.92 36.22 -0.54
N PHE A 83 -11.90 36.07 -1.86
CA PHE A 83 -11.24 34.98 -2.57
C PHE A 83 -9.85 35.40 -3.04
N VAL A 84 -8.88 34.50 -2.93
CA VAL A 84 -7.50 34.72 -3.37
C VAL A 84 -7.32 34.26 -4.81
N ASN A 85 -7.13 35.20 -5.73
CA ASN A 85 -6.95 34.89 -7.14
C ASN A 85 -5.72 34.00 -7.40
N GLY A 86 -5.89 32.95 -8.19
CA GLY A 86 -4.80 32.04 -8.57
C GLY A 86 -4.35 31.09 -7.45
N SER A 87 -5.09 31.01 -6.35
CA SER A 87 -4.85 30.07 -5.26
C SER A 87 -5.66 28.77 -5.41
N SER A 88 -5.38 27.77 -4.57
CA SER A 88 -6.16 26.53 -4.44
C SER A 88 -7.40 26.76 -3.57
N ASP A 89 -8.37 27.52 -4.06
CA ASP A 89 -9.57 27.96 -3.32
C ASP A 89 -9.26 28.66 -1.98
N GLY A 90 -8.23 29.51 -1.96
CA GLY A 90 -7.84 30.31 -0.81
C GLY A 90 -8.87 31.38 -0.47
N LEU A 91 -9.23 31.48 0.81
CA LEU A 91 -10.24 32.37 1.36
C LEU A 91 -9.71 33.10 2.58
N TYR A 92 -9.94 34.41 2.65
CA TYR A 92 -9.89 35.16 3.90
C TYR A 92 -11.29 35.48 4.37
N ILE A 93 -11.51 35.37 5.68
CA ILE A 93 -12.73 35.85 6.32
C ILE A 93 -12.38 36.85 7.42
N GLY A 94 -13.22 37.88 7.56
CA GLY A 94 -13.17 38.85 8.65
C GLY A 94 -14.26 38.56 9.67
N THR A 95 -13.92 38.69 10.95
CA THR A 95 -14.77 38.35 12.09
C THR A 95 -14.70 39.44 13.16
N ASP A 96 -15.47 39.30 14.24
CA ASP A 96 -15.46 40.24 15.36
C ASP A 96 -14.13 40.27 16.15
N VAL A 97 -13.27 39.26 15.97
CA VAL A 97 -12.00 39.11 16.71
C VAL A 97 -10.79 38.98 15.78
N GLY A 98 -10.90 39.49 14.55
CA GLY A 98 -9.82 39.48 13.56
C GLY A 98 -10.15 38.68 12.31
N ALA A 99 -9.11 38.20 11.62
CA ALA A 99 -9.24 37.48 10.36
C ALA A 99 -8.76 36.03 10.45
N PHE A 100 -9.26 35.19 9.54
CA PHE A 100 -8.87 33.79 9.38
C PHE A 100 -8.61 33.49 7.90
N TYR A 101 -7.80 32.47 7.65
CA TYR A 101 -7.48 31.95 6.33
C TYR A 101 -7.76 30.45 6.23
N LYS A 102 -8.17 29.99 5.04
CA LYS A 102 -8.28 28.58 4.66
C LYS A 102 -8.07 28.42 3.16
N ASP A 103 -7.49 27.30 2.74
CA ASP A 103 -7.52 26.84 1.35
C ASP A 103 -8.01 25.38 1.26
N ALA A 104 -8.11 24.85 0.03
CA ALA A 104 -8.59 23.49 -0.21
C ALA A 104 -7.73 22.39 0.42
N SER A 105 -6.45 22.64 0.70
CA SER A 105 -5.53 21.67 1.32
C SER A 105 -5.64 21.61 2.84
N MET A 106 -6.24 22.63 3.47
CA MET A 106 -6.29 22.76 4.92
C MET A 106 -7.52 22.07 5.51
N GLY A 107 -7.35 21.28 6.56
CA GLY A 107 -8.46 20.68 7.32
C GLY A 107 -9.19 21.64 8.28
N TYR A 108 -8.60 22.82 8.56
CA TYR A 108 -9.08 23.80 9.54
C TYR A 108 -8.91 25.24 9.05
N TRP A 109 -9.58 26.20 9.69
CA TRP A 109 -9.36 27.64 9.51
C TRP A 109 -8.23 28.11 10.42
N GLN A 110 -7.19 28.68 9.84
CA GLN A 110 -6.06 29.22 10.57
C GLN A 110 -6.35 30.67 10.97
N SER A 111 -6.16 31.01 12.25
CA SER A 111 -6.22 32.41 12.67
C SER A 111 -5.12 33.21 11.96
N PHE A 112 -5.50 34.35 11.37
CA PHE A 112 -4.64 35.21 10.58
C PHE A 112 -4.84 36.69 10.94
N SER A 113 -4.42 37.07 12.15
CA SER A 113 -4.55 38.44 12.65
C SER A 113 -3.22 39.13 12.94
N LYS A 114 -2.10 38.58 12.44
CA LYS A 114 -0.77 39.18 12.59
C LYS A 114 -0.77 40.56 11.90
N GLY A 115 -0.36 41.60 12.62
CA GLY A 115 -0.34 42.97 12.10
C GLY A 115 -1.72 43.64 12.00
N LEU A 116 -2.81 42.94 12.36
CA LEU A 116 -4.15 43.50 12.43
C LEU A 116 -4.53 43.78 13.89
N PRO A 117 -5.29 44.85 14.16
CA PRO A 117 -5.77 45.14 15.50
C PRO A 117 -6.85 44.13 15.91
N ASN A 118 -6.89 43.77 17.20
CA ASN A 118 -7.92 42.88 17.75
C ASN A 118 -9.27 43.61 17.91
N VAL A 119 -9.96 43.83 16.79
CA VAL A 119 -11.30 44.43 16.65
C VAL A 119 -12.02 43.77 15.47
N ALA A 120 -13.33 44.00 15.36
CA ALA A 120 -14.12 43.51 14.25
C ALA A 120 -13.55 43.96 12.90
N VAL A 121 -13.29 43.00 12.03
CA VAL A 121 -12.90 43.21 10.64
C VAL A 121 -14.17 43.22 9.81
N THR A 122 -14.46 44.36 9.17
CA THR A 122 -15.72 44.57 8.43
C THR A 122 -15.57 44.31 6.94
N GLN A 123 -14.37 44.44 6.39
CA GLN A 123 -14.05 44.05 5.01
C GLN A 123 -12.59 43.62 4.90
N ILE A 124 -12.32 42.64 4.02
CA ILE A 124 -10.97 42.22 3.64
C ILE A 124 -10.89 42.24 2.12
N ASN A 125 -9.82 42.81 1.58
CA ASN A 125 -9.46 42.73 0.17
C ASN A 125 -7.97 42.47 0.00
N ILE A 126 -7.60 41.88 -1.14
CA ILE A 126 -6.20 41.57 -1.46
C ILE A 126 -5.68 42.66 -2.39
N PHE A 127 -4.57 43.28 -1.99
CA PHE A 127 -3.81 44.19 -2.82
C PHE A 127 -2.72 43.40 -3.55
N TYR A 128 -3.08 42.87 -4.71
CA TYR A 128 -2.23 41.98 -5.52
C TYR A 128 -0.85 42.54 -5.89
N PRO A 129 -0.67 43.84 -6.23
CA PRO A 129 0.65 44.35 -6.64
C PRO A 129 1.77 44.14 -5.62
N THR A 130 1.44 44.10 -4.33
CA THR A 130 2.43 43.83 -3.26
C THR A 130 2.08 42.58 -2.46
N ASN A 131 1.13 41.77 -2.93
CA ASN A 131 0.61 40.58 -2.25
C ASN A 131 0.33 40.78 -0.75
N LYS A 132 -0.48 41.81 -0.43
CA LYS A 132 -0.90 42.12 0.95
C LYS A 132 -2.41 42.01 1.10
N ILE A 133 -2.88 41.68 2.29
CA ILE A 133 -4.28 41.89 2.65
C ILE A 133 -4.48 43.29 3.22
N ARG A 134 -5.61 43.89 2.90
CA ARG A 134 -6.09 45.16 3.46
C ARG A 134 -7.42 44.93 4.13
N CYS A 135 -7.51 45.32 5.39
CA CYS A 135 -8.66 45.10 6.25
C CYS A 135 -9.21 46.43 6.72
N SER A 136 -10.51 46.67 6.54
CA SER A 136 -11.19 47.72 7.28
C SER A 136 -11.70 47.17 8.61
N THR A 137 -11.63 48.00 9.65
CA THR A 137 -11.93 47.59 11.02
C THR A 137 -12.92 48.54 11.69
N TYR A 138 -13.72 48.02 12.62
CA TYR A 138 -14.63 48.84 13.39
C TYR A 138 -13.86 49.77 14.33
N GLY A 139 -13.94 51.08 14.08
CA GLY A 139 -13.37 52.12 14.94
C GLY A 139 -11.84 52.30 14.86
N ARG A 140 -11.13 51.58 13.98
CA ARG A 140 -9.66 51.70 13.84
C ARG A 140 -9.16 51.91 12.40
N GLY A 141 -10.04 52.19 11.45
CA GLY A 141 -9.66 52.51 10.07
C GLY A 141 -9.19 51.28 9.28
N MET A 142 -8.27 51.50 8.34
CA MET A 142 -7.73 50.46 7.46
C MET A 142 -6.33 50.02 7.88
N TRP A 143 -6.08 48.72 7.81
CA TRP A 143 -4.82 48.09 8.17
C TRP A 143 -4.35 47.21 7.02
N GLU A 144 -3.04 47.03 6.90
CA GLU A 144 -2.45 46.09 5.97
C GLU A 144 -1.63 45.04 6.71
N SER A 145 -1.64 43.82 6.16
CA SER A 145 -0.75 42.73 6.56
C SER A 145 -0.24 42.05 5.30
N ASP A 146 0.90 41.38 5.39
CA ASP A 146 1.32 40.44 4.35
C ASP A 146 0.23 39.39 4.13
N SER A 147 0.12 38.85 2.92
CA SER A 147 -0.74 37.69 2.66
C SER A 147 -0.25 36.49 3.47
N PHE A 148 -1.19 35.67 3.93
CA PHE A 148 -0.94 34.33 4.43
C PHE A 148 -0.14 33.54 3.40
N VAL A 149 1.09 33.25 3.77
CA VAL A 149 1.84 32.12 3.25
C VAL A 149 1.60 31.02 4.28
N PRO A 150 1.10 29.83 3.90
CA PRO A 150 1.11 28.70 4.82
C PRO A 150 2.53 28.61 5.36
N ALA A 151 2.68 28.56 6.69
CA ALA A 151 3.97 28.17 7.22
C ALA A 151 4.24 26.78 6.65
N ILE A 152 5.16 26.66 5.69
CA ILE A 152 5.66 25.36 5.28
C ILE A 152 6.49 24.93 6.49
N TYR A 153 5.96 24.02 7.29
CA TYR A 153 6.69 23.40 8.38
C TYR A 153 7.30 22.09 7.86
N PRO A 154 8.37 21.57 8.49
CA PRO A 154 8.88 20.24 8.16
C PRO A 154 7.70 19.25 8.14
N PRO A 155 7.64 18.33 7.17
CA PRO A 155 6.53 17.41 7.08
C PRO A 155 6.50 16.52 8.33
N VAL A 156 5.35 15.95 8.65
CA VAL A 156 5.21 14.93 9.70
C VAL A 156 4.67 13.68 9.05
N ALA A 157 5.52 12.66 8.94
CA ALA A 157 5.22 11.41 8.28
C ALA A 157 4.13 10.66 9.03
N ASN A 158 3.06 10.28 8.32
CA ASN A 158 2.02 9.42 8.87
C ASN A 158 1.31 8.65 7.76
N PHE A 159 0.77 7.48 8.08
CA PHE A 159 0.01 6.69 7.13
C PHE A 159 -0.95 5.73 7.81
N THR A 160 -1.92 5.24 7.03
CA THR A 160 -2.87 4.22 7.44
C THR A 160 -2.87 3.04 6.45
N SER A 161 -3.20 1.85 6.95
CA SER A 161 -3.47 0.67 6.13
C SER A 161 -4.25 -0.38 6.94
N LYS A 162 -4.79 -1.41 6.28
CA LYS A 162 -5.37 -2.57 6.97
C LYS A 162 -4.24 -3.55 7.33
N GLY A 163 -3.76 -3.46 8.57
CA GLY A 163 -2.58 -4.16 9.04
C GLY A 163 -2.70 -5.69 9.22
N SER A 164 -3.82 -6.32 8.87
CA SER A 164 -3.95 -7.79 8.98
C SER A 164 -4.69 -8.36 7.78
N ILE A 165 -4.01 -9.26 7.07
CA ILE A 165 -4.56 -9.97 5.91
C ILE A 165 -4.37 -11.47 6.13
N SER A 166 -5.43 -12.26 5.96
CA SER A 166 -5.42 -13.73 6.10
C SER A 166 -4.99 -14.48 4.84
N CYS A 167 -4.41 -13.79 3.86
CA CYS A 167 -4.28 -14.28 2.48
C CYS A 167 -2.90 -13.98 1.89
N PRO A 168 -1.98 -14.96 1.85
CA PRO A 168 -0.70 -14.82 1.17
C PRO A 168 -0.89 -14.46 -0.31
N GLY A 169 -0.21 -13.40 -0.75
CA GLY A 169 -0.30 -12.82 -2.09
C GLY A 169 -1.40 -11.78 -2.25
N ALA A 170 -2.13 -11.47 -1.18
CA ALA A 170 -2.91 -10.26 -1.11
C ALA A 170 -2.00 -9.04 -0.95
N GLY A 171 -2.47 -7.89 -1.41
CA GLY A 171 -1.78 -6.64 -1.17
C GLY A 171 -2.55 -5.73 -0.24
N VAL A 172 -1.76 -4.85 0.36
CA VAL A 172 -2.17 -3.84 1.30
C VAL A 172 -2.20 -2.54 0.54
N GLN A 173 -3.34 -1.86 0.56
CA GLN A 173 -3.41 -0.46 0.15
C GLN A 173 -2.90 0.40 1.31
N PHE A 174 -1.90 1.23 1.03
CA PHE A 174 -1.41 2.25 1.95
C PHE A 174 -1.98 3.60 1.55
N THR A 175 -2.34 4.40 2.56
CA THR A 175 -2.83 5.77 2.38
C THR A 175 -1.95 6.72 3.18
N ASP A 176 -1.40 7.71 2.49
CA ASP A 176 -0.67 8.80 3.13
C ASP A 176 -1.60 9.64 4.02
N ALA A 177 -1.19 9.86 5.25
CA ALA A 177 -1.87 10.72 6.22
C ALA A 177 -0.94 11.81 6.77
N SER A 178 0.17 12.07 6.06
CA SER A 178 1.23 12.97 6.49
C SER A 178 0.78 14.43 6.50
N ALA A 179 1.31 15.20 7.45
CA ALA A 179 1.07 16.65 7.54
C ALA A 179 2.22 17.45 6.92
N GLY A 180 2.01 18.76 6.71
CA GLY A 180 3.05 19.67 6.25
C GLY A 180 3.24 19.74 4.74
N GLN A 181 2.20 19.43 3.96
CA GLN A 181 2.23 19.56 2.49
C GLN A 181 3.43 18.85 1.83
N PRO A 182 3.57 17.53 2.03
CA PRO A 182 4.64 16.77 1.39
C PRO A 182 4.53 16.84 -0.13
N THR A 183 5.68 17.00 -0.79
CA THR A 183 5.82 17.07 -2.25
C THR A 183 6.40 15.79 -2.85
N SER A 184 6.94 14.90 -2.02
CA SER A 184 7.43 13.59 -2.45
C SER A 184 7.35 12.55 -1.34
N TRP A 185 7.18 11.29 -1.74
CA TRP A 185 7.06 10.13 -0.87
C TRP A 185 8.13 9.09 -1.24
N LYS A 186 8.66 8.42 -0.22
CA LYS A 186 9.54 7.26 -0.38
C LYS A 186 9.11 6.20 0.61
N TRP A 187 8.48 5.16 0.07
CA TRP A 187 8.03 4.01 0.83
C TRP A 187 9.04 2.87 0.78
N THR A 188 9.17 2.14 1.88
CA THR A 188 9.91 0.88 1.97
C THR A 188 9.06 -0.17 2.65
N PHE A 189 8.90 -1.32 1.99
CA PHE A 189 8.04 -2.42 2.40
C PHE A 189 8.87 -3.68 2.59
N GLN A 190 9.17 -4.03 3.83
CA GLN A 190 9.91 -5.25 4.12
C GLN A 190 9.08 -6.47 3.67
N GLY A 191 9.58 -7.31 2.77
CA GLY A 191 8.84 -8.49 2.28
C GLY A 191 7.67 -8.18 1.33
N GLY A 192 7.44 -6.90 1.00
CA GLY A 192 6.46 -6.47 0.02
C GLY A 192 6.98 -6.54 -1.42
N ASN A 193 6.06 -6.66 -2.39
CA ASN A 193 6.32 -6.59 -3.82
C ASN A 193 5.37 -5.57 -4.48
N PRO A 194 5.87 -4.43 -5.03
CA PRO A 194 7.27 -4.02 -5.00
C PRO A 194 7.77 -3.70 -3.58
N SER A 195 9.09 -3.79 -3.35
CA SER A 195 9.68 -3.53 -2.03
C SER A 195 9.83 -2.04 -1.69
N SER A 196 9.57 -1.16 -2.64
CA SER A 196 9.55 0.29 -2.46
C SER A 196 8.59 0.96 -3.44
N SER A 197 8.18 2.20 -3.14
CA SER A 197 7.35 3.02 -4.04
C SER A 197 7.56 4.51 -3.80
N THR A 198 7.31 5.32 -4.82
CA THR A 198 7.29 6.80 -4.73
C THR A 198 5.89 7.37 -4.96
N VAL A 199 4.89 6.52 -5.19
CA VAL A 199 3.48 6.91 -5.30
C VAL A 199 2.97 7.28 -3.90
N GLN A 200 2.14 8.32 -3.79
CA GLN A 200 1.59 8.78 -2.52
C GLN A 200 0.82 7.67 -1.78
N ASN A 201 -0.09 6.97 -2.48
CA ASN A 201 -0.91 5.88 -1.94
C ASN A 201 -0.59 4.56 -2.65
N PRO A 202 0.52 3.88 -2.32
CA PRO A 202 0.95 2.69 -3.04
C PRO A 202 0.18 1.44 -2.62
N TYR A 203 0.09 0.51 -3.57
CA TYR A 203 -0.51 -0.80 -3.37
C TYR A 203 0.58 -1.89 -3.41
N ILE A 204 0.70 -2.71 -2.36
CA ILE A 204 1.86 -3.61 -2.17
C ILE A 204 1.42 -5.02 -1.81
N ALA A 205 1.84 -6.01 -2.59
CA ALA A 205 1.55 -7.42 -2.34
C ALA A 205 2.53 -8.06 -1.34
N TYR A 206 2.01 -8.84 -0.39
CA TYR A 206 2.83 -9.64 0.54
C TYR A 206 2.52 -11.11 0.33
N ASN A 207 3.50 -11.86 -0.16
CA ASN A 207 3.31 -13.24 -0.63
C ASN A 207 3.60 -14.30 0.43
N THR A 208 4.24 -13.90 1.53
CA THR A 208 4.70 -14.83 2.56
C THR A 208 3.98 -14.48 3.87
N PRO A 209 3.51 -15.47 4.64
CA PRO A 209 3.05 -15.24 6.00
C PRO A 209 4.16 -14.66 6.87
N GLY A 210 3.83 -13.68 7.70
CA GLY A 210 4.81 -12.97 8.51
C GLY A 210 4.28 -11.66 9.04
N THR A 211 5.10 -11.00 9.85
CA THR A 211 4.86 -9.64 10.31
C THR A 211 5.93 -8.75 9.70
N TYR A 212 5.51 -7.66 9.05
CA TYR A 212 6.38 -6.83 8.23
C TYR A 212 6.38 -5.38 8.68
N ALA A 213 7.58 -4.79 8.68
CA ALA A 213 7.77 -3.38 8.90
C ALA A 213 7.44 -2.56 7.64
N VAL A 214 6.85 -1.39 7.86
CA VAL A 214 6.57 -0.40 6.80
C VAL A 214 7.17 0.92 7.20
N THR A 215 7.89 1.54 6.26
CA THR A 215 8.51 2.85 6.44
C THR A 215 8.03 3.82 5.36
N LEU A 216 7.62 5.02 5.77
CA LEU A 216 7.30 6.14 4.90
C LEU A 216 8.22 7.31 5.25
N ALA A 217 8.95 7.81 4.25
CA ALA A 217 9.63 9.10 4.32
C ALA A 217 8.91 10.10 3.40
N VAL A 218 8.54 11.26 3.95
CA VAL A 218 7.89 12.35 3.21
C VAL A 218 8.76 13.60 3.22
N THR A 219 8.80 14.32 2.11
CA THR A 219 9.67 15.50 1.95
C THR A 219 8.90 16.68 1.37
N ASN A 220 9.17 17.87 1.88
CA ASN A 220 8.78 19.16 1.28
C ASN A 220 10.02 20.08 1.20
N SER A 221 9.83 21.35 0.82
CA SER A 221 10.92 22.33 0.70
C SER A 221 11.59 22.72 2.03
N VAL A 222 11.01 22.34 3.17
CA VAL A 222 11.45 22.72 4.52
C VAL A 222 12.08 21.56 5.27
N GLY A 223 11.88 20.31 4.84
CA GLY A 223 12.59 19.16 5.36
C GLY A 223 12.00 17.83 4.95
N THR A 224 12.49 16.79 5.61
CA THR A 224 12.05 15.40 5.47
C THR A 224 11.76 14.84 6.85
N ASP A 225 10.68 14.08 6.97
CA ASP A 225 10.38 13.27 8.16
C ASP A 225 10.15 11.81 7.75
N THR A 226 10.43 10.89 8.66
CA THR A 226 10.35 9.45 8.41
C THR A 226 9.66 8.73 9.56
N LEU A 227 8.63 7.95 9.22
CA LEU A 227 7.90 7.10 10.16
C LEU A 227 8.09 5.63 9.79
N THR A 228 8.45 4.81 10.78
CA THR A 228 8.52 3.35 10.66
C THR A 228 7.60 2.69 11.68
N TYR A 229 6.71 1.82 11.19
CA TYR A 229 5.97 0.88 12.02
C TYR A 229 6.58 -0.51 11.87
N ASN A 230 7.22 -1.04 12.91
CA ASN A 230 7.98 -2.30 12.87
C ASN A 230 7.12 -3.56 12.66
N SER A 231 5.84 -3.51 13.02
CA SER A 231 4.90 -4.64 12.95
C SER A 231 3.56 -4.20 12.38
N HIS A 232 3.57 -3.58 11.20
CA HIS A 232 2.39 -2.94 10.64
C HIS A 232 1.51 -3.90 9.84
N VAL A 233 2.12 -4.75 9.02
CA VAL A 233 1.40 -5.71 8.17
C VAL A 233 1.60 -7.11 8.73
N VAL A 234 0.50 -7.77 9.06
CA VAL A 234 0.46 -9.17 9.49
C VAL A 234 -0.21 -9.98 8.40
N ILE A 235 0.56 -10.88 7.78
CA ILE A 235 0.05 -11.89 6.84
C ILE A 235 -0.06 -13.20 7.60
N SER A 236 -1.29 -13.63 7.86
CA SER A 236 -1.53 -14.93 8.48
C SER A 236 -1.36 -16.06 7.47
N THR A 237 -0.98 -17.25 7.95
CA THR A 237 -1.05 -18.47 7.16
C THR A 237 -2.49 -18.73 6.75
N SER A 238 -2.68 -19.24 5.52
CA SER A 238 -3.99 -19.74 5.09
C SER A 238 -4.49 -20.82 6.08
N THR A 239 -5.80 -20.95 6.23
CA THR A 239 -6.42 -22.03 7.03
C THR A 239 -6.24 -23.40 6.38
N VAL A 240 -5.85 -23.44 5.10
CA VAL A 240 -5.54 -24.68 4.38
C VAL A 240 -4.04 -24.95 4.47
N ALA A 241 -3.67 -26.21 4.76
CA ALA A 241 -2.28 -26.64 4.89
C ALA A 241 -1.48 -26.39 3.59
N ALA A 242 -0.23 -25.95 3.74
CA ALA A 242 0.69 -25.76 2.63
C ALA A 242 1.00 -27.10 1.92
N PRO A 243 1.33 -27.09 0.61
CA PRO A 243 1.69 -28.31 -0.09
C PRO A 243 2.96 -28.93 0.51
N THR A 244 3.06 -30.25 0.46
CA THR A 244 4.31 -30.96 0.77
C THR A 244 5.17 -31.05 -0.47
N THR A 245 6.49 -30.96 -0.29
CA THR A 245 7.46 -31.01 -1.37
C THR A 245 8.42 -32.18 -1.18
N THR A 246 9.01 -32.64 -2.27
CA THR A 246 10.07 -33.65 -2.26
C THR A 246 11.20 -33.17 -3.13
N ASP A 247 12.35 -32.95 -2.50
CA ASP A 247 13.61 -32.58 -3.13
C ASP A 247 14.14 -33.71 -4.03
N ASP A 248 15.02 -33.35 -4.96
CA ASP A 248 15.77 -34.31 -5.76
C ASP A 248 17.22 -33.83 -5.89
N SER A 249 18.13 -34.76 -6.16
CA SER A 249 19.56 -34.50 -6.13
C SER A 249 20.30 -35.17 -7.28
N ARG A 250 21.30 -34.47 -7.83
CA ARG A 250 22.26 -35.05 -8.79
C ARG A 250 23.68 -34.57 -8.48
N CYS A 251 24.65 -35.44 -8.76
CA CYS A 251 26.07 -35.13 -8.52
C CYS A 251 26.72 -34.27 -9.61
N SER A 252 26.00 -33.95 -10.69
CA SER A 252 26.50 -33.15 -11.81
C SER A 252 25.35 -32.40 -12.47
N PRO A 253 25.63 -31.35 -13.27
CA PRO A 253 24.61 -30.64 -14.02
C PRO A 253 23.66 -31.56 -14.80
N GLY A 254 22.37 -31.21 -14.83
CA GLY A 254 21.33 -31.89 -15.59
C GLY A 254 19.96 -31.87 -14.91
N VAL A 255 19.06 -32.73 -15.37
CA VAL A 255 17.64 -32.72 -14.99
C VAL A 255 17.41 -33.35 -13.62
N VAL A 256 16.86 -32.59 -12.67
CA VAL A 256 16.27 -33.11 -11.42
C VAL A 256 14.76 -33.30 -11.60
N ASN A 257 14.11 -34.08 -10.75
CA ASN A 257 12.68 -34.38 -10.78
C ASN A 257 12.03 -34.07 -9.42
N LEU A 258 11.75 -32.78 -9.21
CA LEU A 258 11.14 -32.29 -7.99
C LEU A 258 9.65 -32.66 -7.98
N LYS A 259 9.12 -32.97 -6.80
CA LYS A 259 7.69 -33.33 -6.64
C LYS A 259 7.02 -32.45 -5.60
N ALA A 260 5.70 -32.30 -5.75
CA ALA A 260 4.85 -31.66 -4.76
C ALA A 260 3.49 -32.34 -4.68
N ALA A 261 2.89 -32.34 -3.50
CA ALA A 261 1.54 -32.83 -3.25
C ALA A 261 0.72 -31.75 -2.53
N GLY A 262 -0.50 -31.51 -3.02
CA GLY A 262 -1.43 -30.53 -2.46
C GLY A 262 -2.24 -31.09 -1.28
N ALA A 263 -2.75 -30.20 -0.44
CA ALA A 263 -3.62 -30.55 0.69
C ALA A 263 -5.12 -30.68 0.33
N GLY A 264 -5.49 -30.48 -0.95
CA GLY A 264 -6.88 -30.55 -1.41
C GLY A 264 -7.03 -30.39 -2.93
N THR A 265 -8.24 -30.03 -3.39
CA THR A 265 -8.55 -29.77 -4.81
C THR A 265 -8.03 -28.38 -5.21
N GLY A 266 -6.86 -28.30 -5.83
CA GLY A 266 -6.26 -27.04 -6.27
C GLY A 266 -5.03 -27.28 -7.13
N THR A 267 -4.68 -26.32 -7.96
CA THR A 267 -3.54 -26.41 -8.89
C THR A 267 -2.25 -26.07 -8.17
N LEU A 268 -1.27 -26.99 -8.15
CA LEU A 268 0.07 -26.69 -7.67
C LEU A 268 0.81 -25.80 -8.67
N ARG A 269 1.37 -24.69 -8.20
CA ARG A 269 2.15 -23.75 -9.02
C ARG A 269 3.56 -23.61 -8.46
N TRP A 270 4.52 -23.61 -9.37
CA TRP A 270 5.95 -23.55 -9.06
C TRP A 270 6.48 -22.16 -9.37
N TRP A 271 7.34 -21.66 -8.49
CA TRP A 271 7.88 -20.30 -8.54
C TRP A 271 9.39 -20.31 -8.30
N ASP A 272 10.07 -19.33 -8.89
CA ASP A 272 11.51 -19.10 -8.77
C ASP A 272 11.93 -18.33 -7.50
N SER A 273 10.96 -17.90 -6.68
CA SER A 273 11.19 -17.04 -5.51
C SER A 273 10.26 -17.42 -4.35
N PRO A 274 10.64 -17.19 -3.07
CA PRO A 274 9.75 -17.39 -1.91
C PRO A 274 8.53 -16.47 -1.90
N GLY A 275 8.56 -15.38 -2.69
CA GLY A 275 7.45 -14.45 -2.88
C GLY A 275 7.66 -13.60 -4.15
N GLY A 276 6.57 -13.26 -4.86
CA GLY A 276 6.68 -12.65 -6.19
C GLY A 276 7.28 -13.61 -7.21
N GLY A 277 8.17 -13.11 -8.07
CA GLY A 277 8.89 -13.93 -9.05
C GLY A 277 8.03 -14.40 -10.23
N THR A 278 8.62 -15.27 -11.06
CA THR A 278 7.96 -15.83 -12.24
C THR A 278 7.45 -17.23 -11.91
N MET A 279 6.20 -17.51 -12.31
CA MET A 279 5.67 -18.88 -12.25
C MET A 279 6.39 -19.71 -13.32
N VAL A 280 7.09 -20.76 -12.91
CA VAL A 280 7.90 -21.59 -13.81
C VAL A 280 7.10 -22.74 -14.42
N THR A 281 6.16 -23.33 -13.67
CA THR A 281 5.25 -24.38 -14.17
C THR A 281 4.06 -24.63 -13.22
N THR A 282 3.14 -25.50 -13.63
CA THR A 282 2.07 -26.05 -12.79
C THR A 282 2.09 -27.58 -12.83
N GLY A 283 1.61 -28.21 -11.75
CA GLY A 283 1.47 -29.68 -11.67
C GLY A 283 2.20 -30.28 -10.48
N THR A 284 2.13 -31.60 -10.35
CA THR A 284 2.70 -32.36 -9.22
C THR A 284 4.21 -32.60 -9.37
N THR A 285 4.79 -32.35 -10.54
CA THR A 285 6.21 -32.54 -10.81
C THR A 285 6.79 -31.38 -11.61
N TYR A 286 8.05 -31.06 -11.35
CA TYR A 286 8.82 -30.10 -12.14
C TYR A 286 10.23 -30.66 -12.38
N SER A 287 10.65 -30.67 -13.64
CA SER A 287 11.92 -31.27 -14.07
C SER A 287 12.89 -30.26 -14.68
N PRO A 288 13.42 -29.29 -13.91
CA PRO A 288 14.38 -28.32 -14.41
C PRO A 288 15.76 -28.96 -14.68
N ASN A 289 16.44 -28.47 -15.71
CA ASN A 289 17.85 -28.75 -15.94
C ASN A 289 18.70 -27.74 -15.15
N LEU A 290 19.42 -28.21 -14.14
CA LEU A 290 20.17 -27.37 -13.21
C LEU A 290 21.68 -27.55 -13.37
N THR A 291 22.42 -26.45 -13.27
CA THR A 291 23.90 -26.44 -13.21
C THR A 291 24.44 -26.22 -11.81
N THR A 292 23.62 -25.68 -10.90
CA THR A 292 23.94 -25.39 -9.50
C THR A 292 22.71 -25.72 -8.64
N THR A 293 22.92 -25.89 -7.33
CA THR A 293 21.80 -26.11 -6.39
C THR A 293 20.85 -24.92 -6.41
N THR A 294 19.58 -25.19 -6.71
CA THR A 294 18.55 -24.16 -6.85
C THR A 294 17.31 -24.55 -6.04
N THR A 295 16.81 -23.61 -5.25
CA THR A 295 15.54 -23.76 -4.52
C THR A 295 14.40 -23.10 -5.29
N TYR A 296 13.35 -23.87 -5.53
CA TYR A 296 12.06 -23.42 -6.05
C TYR A 296 11.02 -23.43 -4.93
N TYR A 297 9.85 -22.90 -5.23
CA TYR A 297 8.78 -22.71 -4.25
C TYR A 297 7.44 -23.13 -4.82
N VAL A 298 6.66 -23.88 -4.05
CA VAL A 298 5.37 -24.42 -4.50
C VAL A 298 4.25 -23.88 -3.63
N ASP A 299 3.24 -23.24 -4.24
CA ASP A 299 1.96 -22.99 -3.59
C ASP A 299 0.84 -23.80 -4.26
N GLN A 300 -0.30 -23.87 -3.58
CA GLN A 300 -1.51 -24.45 -4.13
C GLN A 300 -2.54 -23.35 -4.37
N ALA A 301 -2.96 -23.22 -5.62
CA ALA A 301 -4.02 -22.34 -6.04
C ALA A 301 -5.39 -23.02 -5.91
N PHE A 302 -6.20 -22.44 -5.03
CA PHE A 302 -7.67 -22.39 -5.08
C PHE A 302 -8.26 -22.39 -6.50
N PRO A 303 -9.01 -23.39 -7.02
CA PRO A 303 -9.94 -23.09 -8.11
C PRO A 303 -10.72 -21.83 -7.77
N GLN A 304 -10.75 -20.90 -8.73
CA GLN A 304 -11.49 -19.66 -8.61
C GLN A 304 -12.92 -19.98 -8.20
N ALA A 305 -13.42 -19.33 -7.13
CA ALA A 305 -14.79 -19.53 -6.70
C ALA A 305 -15.75 -19.18 -7.85
N PRO A 306 -16.93 -19.79 -7.93
CA PRO A 306 -17.92 -19.37 -8.92
C PRO A 306 -18.23 -17.88 -8.71
N ASP A 307 -18.57 -17.21 -9.81
CA ASP A 307 -19.00 -15.82 -9.76
C ASP A 307 -20.24 -15.67 -8.88
N VAL A 308 -20.23 -14.63 -8.07
CA VAL A 308 -21.34 -14.25 -7.21
C VAL A 308 -21.95 -12.97 -7.78
N THR A 309 -23.25 -13.00 -8.04
CA THR A 309 -24.03 -11.79 -8.35
C THR A 309 -24.66 -11.29 -7.06
N MET A 310 -24.29 -10.09 -6.64
CA MET A 310 -24.96 -9.37 -5.57
C MET A 310 -26.09 -8.55 -6.18
N THR A 311 -27.33 -8.94 -5.90
CA THR A 311 -28.50 -8.14 -6.28
C THR A 311 -28.48 -6.81 -5.53
N THR A 312 -28.66 -5.73 -6.27
CA THR A 312 -28.62 -4.37 -5.72
C THR A 312 -30.01 -3.72 -5.79
N ALA A 313 -30.09 -2.39 -5.78
CA ALA A 313 -31.33 -1.71 -6.10
C ALA A 313 -31.86 -2.11 -7.50
N ASP A 314 -33.17 -2.04 -7.70
CA ASP A 314 -33.78 -2.38 -8.99
C ASP A 314 -33.41 -1.35 -10.07
N VAL A 315 -32.65 -1.76 -11.09
CA VAL A 315 -32.24 -0.89 -12.22
C VAL A 315 -33.43 -0.36 -13.03
N ASN A 316 -34.60 -1.01 -12.95
CA ASN A 316 -35.85 -0.54 -13.56
C ASN A 316 -36.76 0.21 -12.59
N GLY A 317 -36.30 0.42 -11.35
CA GLY A 317 -37.02 1.16 -10.33
C GLY A 317 -37.17 2.66 -10.67
N PRO A 318 -37.93 3.42 -9.87
CA PRO A 318 -38.13 4.85 -10.11
C PRO A 318 -36.78 5.60 -10.13
N GLY A 319 -36.55 6.37 -11.19
CA GLY A 319 -35.26 6.99 -11.44
C GLY A 319 -35.21 7.83 -12.71
N ALA A 320 -34.00 8.27 -13.07
CA ALA A 320 -33.72 9.01 -14.30
C ALA A 320 -32.22 8.96 -14.63
N SER A 321 -31.86 9.18 -15.90
CA SER A 321 -30.48 9.38 -16.32
C SER A 321 -29.86 10.61 -15.65
N PHE A 322 -28.64 10.46 -15.16
CA PHE A 322 -27.90 11.51 -14.47
C PHE A 322 -26.72 11.99 -15.30
N THR A 323 -26.76 13.25 -15.69
CA THR A 323 -25.76 13.89 -16.58
C THR A 323 -25.02 15.06 -15.90
N ALA A 324 -25.34 15.37 -14.65
CA ALA A 324 -24.99 16.66 -14.06
C ALA A 324 -23.50 16.83 -13.66
N ASN A 325 -22.87 15.78 -13.11
CA ASN A 325 -21.48 15.78 -12.66
C ASN A 325 -20.99 14.35 -12.42
N ASP A 326 -19.70 14.20 -12.19
CA ASP A 326 -18.98 12.94 -11.98
C ASP A 326 -18.57 12.73 -10.51
N VAL A 327 -19.25 13.41 -9.58
CA VAL A 327 -18.95 13.31 -8.15
C VAL A 327 -19.82 12.31 -7.42
N ARG A 328 -20.80 11.69 -8.08
CA ARG A 328 -21.77 10.78 -7.45
C ARG A 328 -21.41 9.31 -7.67
N GLY A 329 -21.72 8.49 -6.67
CA GLY A 329 -21.31 7.08 -6.67
C GLY A 329 -21.79 6.33 -5.43
N LEU A 330 -21.14 5.20 -5.18
CA LEU A 330 -21.46 4.27 -4.09
C LEU A 330 -20.23 4.02 -3.24
N TYR A 331 -20.41 4.01 -1.92
CA TYR A 331 -19.40 3.57 -0.97
C TYR A 331 -19.57 2.08 -0.69
N PHE A 332 -18.46 1.36 -0.56
CA PHE A 332 -18.47 -0.07 -0.30
C PHE A 332 -17.26 -0.54 0.51
N ASP A 333 -17.47 -1.63 1.25
CA ASP A 333 -16.46 -2.36 1.99
C ASP A 333 -16.18 -3.70 1.31
N VAL A 334 -14.93 -4.11 1.30
CA VAL A 334 -14.47 -5.43 0.86
C VAL A 334 -13.98 -6.20 2.08
N LEU A 335 -14.61 -7.34 2.34
CA LEU A 335 -14.37 -8.16 3.52
C LEU A 335 -13.27 -9.21 3.27
N ALA A 336 -13.20 -9.72 2.04
CA ALA A 336 -12.20 -10.67 1.57
C ALA A 336 -11.82 -10.36 0.11
N PRO A 337 -10.63 -10.76 -0.39
CA PRO A 337 -10.19 -10.40 -1.75
C PRO A 337 -11.18 -10.85 -2.83
N ILE A 338 -11.42 -9.99 -3.82
CA ILE A 338 -12.32 -10.25 -4.95
C ILE A 338 -11.74 -9.76 -6.28
N ILE A 339 -12.27 -10.27 -7.39
CA ILE A 339 -12.30 -9.58 -8.68
C ILE A 339 -13.72 -9.09 -8.87
N LEU A 340 -13.95 -7.77 -8.90
CA LEU A 340 -15.19 -7.21 -9.40
C LEU A 340 -15.17 -7.36 -10.93
N ASN A 341 -15.90 -8.34 -11.44
CA ASN A 341 -15.87 -8.73 -12.84
C ASN A 341 -16.66 -7.72 -13.66
N SER A 342 -17.90 -7.48 -13.26
CA SER A 342 -18.83 -6.63 -14.00
C SER A 342 -19.84 -5.94 -13.10
N VAL A 343 -20.40 -4.86 -13.63
CA VAL A 343 -21.51 -4.12 -13.05
C VAL A 343 -22.55 -3.87 -14.14
N VAL A 344 -23.83 -3.92 -13.79
CA VAL A 344 -24.92 -3.53 -14.67
C VAL A 344 -25.07 -2.02 -14.62
N VAL A 345 -25.18 -1.39 -15.79
CA VAL A 345 -25.49 0.04 -15.92
C VAL A 345 -26.61 0.23 -16.95
N LEU A 346 -27.39 1.28 -16.79
CA LEU A 346 -28.36 1.72 -17.79
C LEU A 346 -27.91 3.08 -18.33
N ALA A 347 -27.37 3.11 -19.55
CA ALA A 347 -26.82 4.31 -20.16
C ALA A 347 -27.87 5.11 -20.92
N GLY A 348 -27.87 6.44 -20.74
CA GLY A 348 -28.77 7.36 -21.45
C GLY A 348 -28.36 7.67 -22.88
N SER A 349 -27.07 7.52 -23.20
CA SER A 349 -26.51 7.73 -24.53
C SER A 349 -25.26 6.89 -24.75
N ASP A 350 -24.94 6.62 -26.01
CA ASP A 350 -23.71 5.98 -26.44
C ASP A 350 -22.49 6.81 -26.02
N GLY A 351 -21.43 6.15 -25.53
CA GLY A 351 -20.11 6.77 -25.43
C GLY A 351 -19.20 6.12 -24.40
N ASP A 352 -17.98 6.65 -24.32
CA ASP A 352 -17.00 6.19 -23.35
C ASP A 352 -17.35 6.63 -21.93
N ARG A 353 -17.24 5.70 -20.98
CA ARG A 353 -17.35 5.96 -19.55
C ARG A 353 -16.10 5.47 -18.86
N THR A 354 -15.44 6.37 -18.15
CA THR A 354 -14.38 5.99 -17.22
C THR A 354 -15.01 5.63 -15.89
N ILE A 355 -14.93 4.37 -15.48
CA ILE A 355 -15.35 3.90 -14.17
C ILE A 355 -14.09 3.84 -13.29
N GLU A 356 -14.12 4.47 -12.13
CA GLU A 356 -13.00 4.49 -11.19
C GLU A 356 -13.43 4.10 -9.78
N ILE A 357 -12.51 3.48 -9.05
CA ILE A 357 -12.61 3.23 -7.62
C ILE A 357 -11.60 4.14 -6.91
N LEU A 358 -12.08 4.90 -5.94
CA LEU A 358 -11.27 5.72 -5.06
C LEU A 358 -11.11 5.04 -3.69
N ASP A 359 -9.99 5.31 -3.03
CA ASP A 359 -9.78 4.99 -1.63
C ASP A 359 -10.56 5.98 -0.71
N PRO A 360 -10.63 5.74 0.60
CA PRO A 360 -11.32 6.65 1.53
C PRO A 360 -10.76 8.07 1.62
N SER A 361 -9.52 8.28 1.16
CA SER A 361 -8.89 9.60 1.06
C SER A 361 -9.19 10.32 -0.26
N GLY A 362 -9.88 9.65 -1.20
CA GLY A 362 -10.23 10.18 -2.51
C GLY A 362 -9.17 9.93 -3.59
N GLY A 363 -8.12 9.16 -3.29
CA GLY A 363 -7.11 8.76 -4.29
C GLY A 363 -7.62 7.65 -5.19
N THR A 364 -7.36 7.72 -6.49
CA THR A 364 -7.75 6.67 -7.44
C THR A 364 -6.93 5.39 -7.17
N VAL A 365 -7.63 4.30 -6.86
CA VAL A 365 -7.04 2.95 -6.71
C VAL A 365 -6.89 2.31 -8.08
N MET A 366 -7.93 2.39 -8.90
CA MET A 366 -7.97 1.82 -10.24
C MET A 366 -9.09 2.46 -11.07
N ASP A 367 -8.91 2.45 -12.38
CA ASP A 367 -9.92 2.88 -13.34
C ASP A 367 -9.91 2.03 -14.61
N THR A 368 -10.98 2.14 -15.39
CA THR A 368 -11.07 1.59 -16.74
C THR A 368 -11.98 2.47 -17.57
N THR A 369 -11.73 2.58 -18.88
CA THR A 369 -12.60 3.31 -19.80
C THR A 369 -13.20 2.32 -20.79
N VAL A 370 -14.52 2.29 -20.86
CA VAL A 370 -15.28 1.36 -21.71
C VAL A 370 -16.30 2.14 -22.52
N PHE A 371 -16.45 1.81 -23.81
CA PHE A 371 -17.54 2.30 -24.64
C PHE A 371 -18.84 1.59 -24.25
N ILE A 372 -19.85 2.35 -23.84
CA ILE A 372 -21.14 1.82 -23.38
C ILE A 372 -22.24 2.31 -24.33
N PRO A 373 -22.91 1.40 -25.07
CA PRO A 373 -24.10 1.75 -25.87
C PRO A 373 -25.26 2.21 -24.99
N THR A 374 -26.19 2.97 -25.57
CA THR A 374 -27.45 3.37 -24.94
C THR A 374 -28.25 2.15 -24.52
N GLY A 375 -28.87 2.21 -23.34
CA GLY A 375 -29.68 1.12 -22.80
C GLY A 375 -28.98 0.32 -21.70
N LEU A 376 -29.55 -0.84 -21.38
CA LEU A 376 -29.07 -1.70 -20.29
C LEU A 376 -27.87 -2.52 -20.75
N ASN A 377 -26.77 -2.43 -20.02
CA ASN A 377 -25.51 -3.09 -20.35
C ASN A 377 -24.89 -3.75 -19.13
N VAL A 378 -24.27 -4.91 -19.35
CA VAL A 378 -23.33 -5.51 -18.40
C VAL A 378 -21.93 -5.02 -18.78
N VAL A 379 -21.32 -4.24 -17.91
CA VAL A 379 -20.02 -3.61 -18.16
C VAL A 379 -18.94 -4.38 -17.43
N THR A 380 -18.01 -4.95 -18.19
CA THR A 380 -16.84 -5.63 -17.62
C THR A 380 -15.83 -4.60 -17.12
N VAL A 381 -15.44 -4.71 -15.84
CA VAL A 381 -14.43 -3.85 -15.20
C VAL A 381 -13.20 -4.61 -14.74
N ASN A 382 -13.33 -5.89 -14.32
CA ASN A 382 -12.24 -6.77 -13.88
C ASN A 382 -11.30 -6.15 -12.83
N PHE A 383 -11.88 -5.42 -11.89
CA PHE A 383 -11.15 -4.76 -10.83
C PHE A 383 -10.79 -5.75 -9.73
N LYS A 384 -9.50 -6.04 -9.56
CA LYS A 384 -8.99 -6.81 -8.43
C LYS A 384 -8.95 -5.94 -7.17
N ILE A 385 -9.86 -6.18 -6.23
CA ILE A 385 -10.03 -5.37 -5.03
C ILE A 385 -9.76 -6.21 -3.79
N TYR A 386 -9.05 -5.61 -2.84
CA TYR A 386 -8.61 -6.28 -1.62
C TYR A 386 -9.31 -5.70 -0.39
N PRO A 387 -9.29 -6.42 0.75
CA PRO A 387 -10.06 -6.03 1.92
C PRO A 387 -9.77 -4.61 2.39
N GLY A 388 -10.81 -3.80 2.52
CA GLY A 388 -10.75 -2.40 2.89
C GLY A 388 -12.15 -1.84 3.07
N ASN A 389 -12.26 -0.68 3.72
CA ASN A 389 -13.56 -0.07 4.02
C ASN A 389 -13.66 1.26 3.28
N GLN A 390 -14.89 1.70 2.98
CA GLN A 390 -15.21 3.01 2.39
C GLN A 390 -14.50 3.28 1.04
N TYR A 391 -14.29 2.25 0.23
CA TYR A 391 -13.98 2.48 -1.18
C TYR A 391 -15.14 3.19 -1.86
N PHE A 392 -14.85 4.03 -2.86
CA PHE A 392 -15.88 4.78 -3.57
C PHE A 392 -15.82 4.52 -5.07
N ILE A 393 -16.85 3.88 -5.62
CA ILE A 393 -16.95 3.68 -7.08
C ILE A 393 -17.80 4.78 -7.71
N LYS A 394 -17.27 5.38 -8.78
CA LYS A 394 -17.93 6.45 -9.54
C LYS A 394 -17.52 6.45 -11.00
N CYS A 395 -18.18 7.25 -11.81
CA CYS A 395 -17.67 7.62 -13.12
C CYS A 395 -16.77 8.86 -13.01
N ARG A 396 -15.80 8.99 -13.92
CA ARG A 396 -14.98 10.20 -14.13
C ARG A 396 -15.32 10.82 -15.48
N GLY A 397 -15.60 12.12 -15.51
CA GLY A 397 -16.01 12.80 -16.73
C GLY A 397 -17.46 12.51 -17.13
N MET A 398 -17.67 11.86 -18.28
CA MET A 398 -19.02 11.57 -18.78
C MET A 398 -19.68 10.50 -17.90
N VAL A 399 -20.90 10.79 -17.41
CA VAL A 399 -21.69 9.85 -16.60
C VAL A 399 -22.88 9.36 -17.41
N ASP A 400 -23.92 10.17 -17.59
CA ASP A 400 -25.14 9.81 -18.33
C ASP A 400 -25.62 8.37 -18.09
N LEU A 401 -25.67 8.00 -16.82
CA LEU A 401 -26.11 6.69 -16.33
C LEU A 401 -27.37 6.87 -15.48
N TYR A 402 -28.24 5.87 -15.51
CA TYR A 402 -29.46 5.83 -14.72
C TYR A 402 -29.17 5.77 -13.23
N ARG A 403 -29.93 6.55 -12.46
CA ARG A 403 -29.92 6.56 -11.00
C ARG A 403 -31.32 6.33 -10.49
N ASN A 404 -31.46 5.48 -9.48
CA ASN A 404 -32.70 5.39 -8.72
C ASN A 404 -32.87 6.63 -7.83
N ASN A 405 -34.08 7.16 -7.79
CA ASN A 405 -34.42 8.34 -6.99
C ASN A 405 -35.32 8.01 -5.80
N ALA A 406 -35.63 6.72 -5.57
CA ALA A 406 -36.34 6.22 -4.41
C ALA A 406 -36.08 4.72 -4.24
N GLY A 407 -36.35 4.20 -3.04
CA GLY A 407 -36.41 2.75 -2.75
C GLY A 407 -35.08 2.09 -2.39
N ALA A 408 -33.95 2.79 -2.44
CA ALA A 408 -32.67 2.20 -2.02
C ALA A 408 -32.58 2.05 -0.49
N VAL A 409 -32.14 0.89 -0.01
CA VAL A 409 -31.96 0.60 1.42
C VAL A 409 -30.57 0.02 1.63
N PHE A 410 -29.68 0.81 2.21
CA PHE A 410 -28.32 0.40 2.53
C PHE A 410 -28.24 -0.16 3.97
N PRO A 411 -27.31 -1.08 4.27
CA PRO A 411 -26.32 -1.64 3.34
C PRO A 411 -26.87 -2.79 2.48
N TYR A 412 -26.37 -2.92 1.24
CA TYR A 412 -26.52 -4.13 0.44
C TYR A 412 -25.36 -5.06 0.78
N THR A 413 -25.64 -6.18 1.45
CA THR A 413 -24.60 -7.03 2.04
C THR A 413 -24.39 -8.33 1.29
N SER A 414 -23.13 -8.75 1.20
CA SER A 414 -22.70 -10.07 0.76
C SER A 414 -21.62 -10.61 1.71
N PRO A 415 -21.28 -11.91 1.64
CA PRO A 415 -20.15 -12.47 2.40
C PRO A 415 -18.78 -11.81 2.10
N TYR A 416 -18.63 -11.12 0.97
CA TYR A 416 -17.34 -10.58 0.50
C TYR A 416 -17.34 -9.07 0.26
N VAL A 417 -18.49 -8.49 -0.09
CA VAL A 417 -18.62 -7.05 -0.42
C VAL A 417 -19.90 -6.52 0.19
N ASN A 418 -19.82 -5.35 0.81
CA ASN A 418 -20.99 -4.62 1.30
C ASN A 418 -21.02 -3.25 0.65
N ILE A 419 -22.09 -2.91 -0.07
CA ILE A 419 -22.32 -1.51 -0.48
C ILE A 419 -22.94 -0.80 0.71
N THR A 420 -22.17 0.08 1.35
CA THR A 420 -22.46 0.61 2.68
C THR A 420 -23.37 1.83 2.63
N GLU A 421 -23.18 2.70 1.64
CA GLU A 421 -23.94 3.94 1.50
C GLU A 421 -23.73 4.57 0.11
N THR A 422 -24.33 5.75 -0.09
CA THR A 422 -24.11 6.58 -1.26
C THR A 422 -23.94 8.03 -0.83
N ASN A 423 -23.19 8.82 -1.60
CA ASN A 423 -23.10 10.26 -1.36
C ASN A 423 -24.28 11.06 -1.94
N ALA A 424 -25.47 10.46 -2.02
CA ALA A 424 -26.69 11.13 -2.48
C ALA A 424 -27.06 12.32 -1.58
N SER A 425 -27.64 13.36 -2.16
CA SER A 425 -28.21 14.47 -1.39
C SER A 425 -29.51 14.10 -0.65
N LEU A 426 -30.16 12.99 -1.02
CA LEU A 426 -31.43 12.53 -0.45
C LEU A 426 -31.38 11.03 -0.13
N PRO A 427 -32.04 10.60 0.96
CA PRO A 427 -32.12 9.19 1.31
C PRO A 427 -32.92 8.40 0.25
N GLY A 428 -32.58 7.13 0.07
CA GLY A 428 -33.27 6.23 -0.86
C GLY A 428 -32.81 6.28 -2.31
N TYR A 429 -31.73 7.01 -2.61
CA TYR A 429 -31.13 7.08 -3.95
C TYR A 429 -30.08 5.99 -4.13
N TYR A 430 -29.90 5.49 -5.35
CA TYR A 430 -28.86 4.51 -5.69
C TYR A 430 -28.23 4.86 -7.03
N TYR A 431 -26.90 4.96 -7.09
CA TYR A 431 -26.18 5.49 -8.24
C TYR A 431 -25.52 4.39 -9.09
N PHE A 432 -25.97 4.31 -10.34
CA PHE A 432 -25.31 3.82 -11.56
C PHE A 432 -24.93 2.33 -11.65
N PHE A 433 -24.34 1.76 -10.61
CA PHE A 433 -23.68 0.45 -10.68
C PHE A 433 -24.54 -0.59 -9.98
N TYR A 434 -25.33 -1.29 -10.77
CA TYR A 434 -26.28 -2.29 -10.33
C TYR A 434 -25.70 -3.69 -10.46
N ASP A 435 -26.30 -4.65 -9.75
CA ASP A 435 -26.10 -6.10 -9.86
C ASP A 435 -24.65 -6.51 -10.07
N TRP A 436 -23.83 -6.27 -9.05
CA TRP A 436 -22.40 -6.47 -9.12
C TRP A 436 -22.09 -7.96 -9.22
N GLN A 437 -21.37 -8.33 -10.26
CA GLN A 437 -20.80 -9.65 -10.39
C GLN A 437 -19.34 -9.59 -9.96
N TYR A 438 -18.97 -10.38 -8.97
CA TYR A 438 -17.60 -10.51 -8.53
C TYR A 438 -17.23 -11.98 -8.31
N THR A 439 -15.96 -12.28 -8.50
CA THR A 439 -15.41 -13.56 -8.09
C THR A 439 -14.66 -13.43 -6.77
N PRO A 440 -15.02 -14.19 -5.73
CA PRO A 440 -14.14 -14.37 -4.58
C PRO A 440 -12.78 -14.94 -5.02
N LEU A 441 -11.71 -14.32 -4.55
CA LEU A 441 -10.35 -14.83 -4.75
C LEU A 441 -9.98 -15.70 -3.55
N PRO A 442 -10.02 -17.04 -3.67
CA PRO A 442 -9.55 -17.90 -2.60
C PRO A 442 -8.07 -17.65 -2.35
N CYS A 443 -7.69 -17.72 -1.10
CA CYS A 443 -6.33 -17.41 -0.68
C CYS A 443 -5.46 -18.64 -0.95
N ASN A 444 -4.42 -18.45 -1.77
CA ASN A 444 -3.46 -19.52 -2.05
C ASN A 444 -2.77 -19.93 -0.74
N THR A 445 -2.31 -21.17 -0.69
CA THR A 445 -1.49 -21.61 0.44
C THR A 445 -0.15 -20.86 0.46
N ALA A 446 0.53 -20.85 1.61
CA ALA A 446 1.90 -20.38 1.68
C ALA A 446 2.80 -21.22 0.76
N ARG A 447 3.84 -20.60 0.21
CA ARG A 447 4.83 -21.30 -0.61
C ARG A 447 5.73 -22.21 0.25
N THR A 448 5.85 -23.48 -0.14
CA THR A 448 6.78 -24.46 0.45
C THR A 448 8.04 -24.57 -0.42
N PRO A 449 9.25 -24.46 0.15
CA PRO A 449 10.48 -24.61 -0.61
C PRO A 449 10.68 -26.06 -1.09
N VAL A 450 11.36 -26.21 -2.22
CA VAL A 450 11.78 -27.49 -2.79
C VAL A 450 13.10 -27.30 -3.54
N THR A 451 14.11 -28.10 -3.21
CA THR A 451 15.48 -27.88 -3.66
C THR A 451 15.94 -28.97 -4.60
N GLY A 452 16.41 -28.56 -5.77
CA GLY A 452 17.19 -29.40 -6.67
C GLY A 452 18.66 -29.27 -6.32
N ASN A 453 19.20 -30.27 -5.62
CA ASN A 453 20.60 -30.24 -5.18
C ASN A 453 21.52 -30.68 -6.33
N ILE A 454 22.41 -29.78 -6.77
CA ILE A 454 23.47 -30.09 -7.74
C ILE A 454 24.80 -30.04 -7.03
N GLY A 455 25.49 -31.17 -7.09
CA GLY A 455 26.63 -31.43 -6.24
C GLY A 455 26.15 -32.34 -5.13
N CYS A 456 26.51 -33.60 -5.26
CA CYS A 456 26.47 -34.48 -4.11
C CYS A 456 27.55 -33.96 -3.17
N VAL A 457 27.20 -33.65 -1.92
CA VAL A 457 28.11 -34.01 -0.84
C VAL A 457 28.00 -35.52 -0.77
N ASP A 458 28.61 -36.20 -1.74
CA ASP A 458 28.83 -37.59 -1.53
C ASP A 458 29.69 -37.67 -0.26
N ILE A 459 29.37 -38.64 0.58
CA ILE A 459 30.38 -39.30 1.39
C ILE A 459 31.30 -40.02 0.39
N ILE A 460 32.03 -39.26 -0.43
CA ILE A 460 33.24 -39.74 -1.06
C ILE A 460 34.27 -39.59 0.04
N ASP A 461 34.43 -40.70 0.75
CA ASP A 461 35.60 -41.05 1.54
C ASP A 461 36.85 -40.65 0.73
N GLY A 462 37.33 -39.42 0.92
CA GLY A 462 38.44 -38.84 0.16
C GLY A 462 39.79 -39.45 0.53
N LEU A 463 39.77 -40.41 1.45
CA LEU A 463 40.84 -41.31 1.84
C LEU A 463 40.21 -42.69 1.75
N ALA A 464 40.63 -43.55 0.82
CA ALA A 464 40.01 -44.87 0.73
C ALA A 464 40.02 -45.55 2.12
N ASN A 465 38.85 -45.97 2.60
CA ASN A 465 38.65 -46.68 3.86
C ASN A 465 39.86 -47.57 4.21
N GLY A 466 40.67 -47.15 5.20
CA GLY A 466 41.90 -47.84 5.61
C GLY A 466 43.25 -47.24 5.16
N SER A 467 43.30 -46.12 4.43
CA SER A 467 44.56 -45.59 3.85
C SER A 467 45.45 -44.78 4.81
N LEU A 468 44.95 -44.32 5.95
CA LEU A 468 45.77 -43.61 6.96
C LEU A 468 46.45 -44.62 7.88
N ASN A 469 47.78 -44.71 7.83
CA ASN A 469 48.57 -45.59 8.67
C ASN A 469 49.48 -44.81 9.63
N ILE A 470 49.56 -45.31 10.86
CA ILE A 470 50.44 -44.82 11.92
C ILE A 470 51.16 -46.05 12.44
N PHE A 471 52.44 -46.18 12.15
CA PHE A 471 53.19 -47.37 12.51
C PHE A 471 54.60 -47.04 13.01
N PRO A 472 55.06 -47.60 14.14
CA PRO A 472 54.29 -48.43 15.07
C PRO A 472 53.29 -47.59 15.88
N ASN A 473 52.22 -48.23 16.36
CA ASN A 473 51.25 -47.62 17.26
C ASN A 473 50.65 -48.72 18.16
N PRO A 474 51.10 -48.87 19.42
CA PRO A 474 51.88 -47.90 20.20
C PRO A 474 53.36 -47.68 19.76
N ASN A 475 53.97 -46.54 20.11
CA ASN A 475 55.38 -46.18 19.81
C ASN A 475 56.10 -45.45 20.98
N GLU A 476 57.41 -45.24 20.86
CA GLU A 476 58.24 -44.53 21.87
C GLU A 476 58.29 -43.00 21.64
N GLY A 477 57.29 -42.42 20.96
CA GLY A 477 57.25 -41.01 20.59
C GLY A 477 57.70 -40.71 19.16
N THR A 478 58.18 -41.70 18.41
CA THR A 478 58.48 -41.57 16.97
C THR A 478 57.74 -42.63 16.16
N PHE A 479 57.09 -42.24 15.06
CA PHE A 479 56.31 -43.14 14.21
C PHE A 479 56.25 -42.66 12.75
N ASP A 480 56.00 -43.59 11.83
CA ASP A 480 55.73 -43.27 10.43
C ASP A 480 54.24 -42.99 10.23
N LEU A 481 53.96 -41.83 9.64
CA LEU A 481 52.64 -41.44 9.17
C LEU A 481 52.61 -41.61 7.65
N SER A 482 51.68 -42.43 7.15
CA SER A 482 51.42 -42.50 5.72
C SER A 482 49.93 -42.45 5.37
N PHE A 483 49.61 -41.82 4.24
CA PHE A 483 48.28 -41.82 3.66
C PHE A 483 48.32 -41.58 2.15
N ILE A 484 47.22 -41.91 1.47
CA ILE A 484 47.06 -41.68 0.03
C ILE A 484 46.01 -40.59 -0.17
N ALA A 485 46.40 -39.48 -0.80
CA ALA A 485 45.53 -38.40 -1.21
C ALA A 485 45.10 -38.60 -2.68
N ASN A 486 43.87 -39.06 -2.89
CA ASN A 486 43.36 -39.33 -4.24
C ASN A 486 42.94 -38.07 -5.01
N ASN A 487 42.82 -36.93 -4.33
CA ASN A 487 42.40 -35.65 -4.91
C ASN A 487 43.43 -34.57 -4.61
N MET A 488 43.60 -33.64 -5.55
CA MET A 488 44.43 -32.45 -5.35
C MET A 488 43.67 -31.46 -4.46
N ASP A 489 44.17 -31.24 -3.24
CA ASP A 489 43.56 -30.35 -2.26
C ASP A 489 44.61 -29.85 -1.24
N ASP A 490 44.23 -28.90 -0.40
CA ASP A 490 45.01 -28.49 0.76
C ASP A 490 44.75 -29.47 1.92
N TYR A 491 45.77 -30.24 2.31
CA TYR A 491 45.70 -31.17 3.44
C TYR A 491 46.37 -30.56 4.67
N THR A 492 45.80 -30.78 5.85
CA THR A 492 46.37 -30.40 7.14
C THR A 492 46.46 -31.61 8.04
N ILE A 493 47.66 -31.90 8.51
CA ILE A 493 47.96 -32.89 9.56
C ILE A 493 48.13 -32.12 10.85
N ASN A 494 47.39 -32.46 11.90
CA ASN A 494 47.52 -31.83 13.20
C ASN A 494 47.44 -32.87 14.31
N ILE A 495 48.35 -32.85 15.28
CA ILE A 495 48.34 -33.75 16.43
C ILE A 495 48.06 -32.94 17.68
N TYR A 496 47.08 -33.38 18.47
CA TYR A 496 46.68 -32.75 19.71
C TYR A 496 46.99 -33.65 20.90
N ASN A 497 47.38 -33.05 22.03
CA ASN A 497 47.36 -33.74 23.32
C ASN A 497 45.91 -33.82 23.88
N THR A 498 45.73 -34.51 25.01
CA THR A 498 44.41 -34.67 25.66
C THR A 498 43.80 -33.37 26.18
N LEU A 499 44.58 -32.29 26.28
CA LEU A 499 44.13 -30.94 26.63
C LEU A 499 43.72 -30.12 25.39
N GLY A 500 43.78 -30.69 24.19
CA GLY A 500 43.43 -30.03 22.93
C GLY A 500 44.52 -29.10 22.38
N GLN A 501 45.72 -29.10 22.97
CA GLN A 501 46.84 -28.30 22.46
C GLN A 501 47.47 -28.98 21.23
N SER A 502 47.65 -28.22 20.16
CA SER A 502 48.34 -28.68 18.94
C SER A 502 49.85 -28.79 19.21
N ILE A 503 50.38 -30.01 19.09
CA ILE A 503 51.79 -30.33 19.33
C ILE A 503 52.59 -30.56 18.04
N TYR A 504 51.89 -30.86 16.94
CA TYR A 504 52.46 -30.98 15.59
C TYR A 504 51.43 -30.47 14.60
N LYS A 505 51.85 -29.64 13.64
CA LYS A 505 50.98 -29.19 12.56
C LYS A 505 51.76 -29.06 11.26
N GLU A 506 51.21 -29.62 10.20
CA GLU A 506 51.74 -29.53 8.85
C GLU A 506 50.61 -29.28 7.86
N SER A 507 50.89 -28.48 6.83
CA SER A 507 49.94 -28.19 5.76
C SER A 507 50.59 -28.45 4.41
N LEU A 508 49.97 -29.33 3.64
CA LEU A 508 50.34 -29.67 2.27
C LEU A 508 49.40 -28.92 1.34
N LYS A 509 49.94 -27.99 0.54
CA LYS A 509 49.12 -27.20 -0.39
C LYS A 509 49.00 -27.89 -1.75
N ASN A 510 47.79 -27.91 -2.32
CA ASN A 510 47.50 -28.52 -3.62
C ASN A 510 48.13 -29.93 -3.78
N PHE A 511 48.04 -30.75 -2.74
CA PHE A 511 48.69 -32.06 -2.69
C PHE A 511 47.77 -33.16 -3.19
N SER A 512 48.33 -34.10 -3.96
CA SER A 512 47.73 -35.38 -4.31
C SER A 512 48.83 -36.43 -4.45
N GLY A 513 48.54 -37.69 -4.12
CA GLY A 513 49.49 -38.81 -4.18
C GLY A 513 49.79 -39.43 -2.83
N ASN A 514 50.89 -40.17 -2.73
CA ASN A 514 51.28 -40.87 -1.52
C ASN A 514 52.08 -39.95 -0.61
N TYR A 515 51.64 -39.81 0.64
CA TYR A 515 52.38 -39.16 1.71
C TYR A 515 52.97 -40.21 2.63
N SER A 516 54.24 -40.06 3.01
CA SER A 516 54.90 -40.88 4.02
C SER A 516 56.00 -40.08 4.70
N GLN A 517 55.88 -39.86 6.01
CA GLN A 517 56.86 -39.10 6.78
C GLN A 517 56.99 -39.64 8.20
N LYS A 518 58.21 -39.60 8.72
CA LYS A 518 58.50 -39.89 10.12
C LYS A 518 58.18 -38.67 10.98
N ILE A 519 57.34 -38.85 11.99
CA ILE A 519 56.96 -37.82 12.97
C ILE A 519 57.60 -38.15 14.30
N ASP A 520 58.14 -37.12 14.96
CA ASP A 520 58.74 -37.19 16.29
C ASP A 520 58.01 -36.24 17.25
N ILE A 521 57.42 -36.82 18.30
CA ILE A 521 56.73 -36.14 19.41
C ILE A 521 57.33 -36.54 20.76
N THR A 522 58.55 -37.09 20.81
CA THR A 522 59.21 -37.57 22.03
C THR A 522 59.29 -36.52 23.14
N SER A 523 59.42 -35.24 22.79
CA SER A 523 59.50 -34.11 23.73
C SER A 523 58.24 -33.88 24.56
N PHE A 524 57.10 -34.47 24.18
CA PHE A 524 55.81 -34.30 24.88
C PHE A 524 55.52 -35.42 25.91
N GLY A 525 56.36 -36.46 25.96
CA GLY A 525 56.29 -37.55 26.92
C GLY A 525 55.21 -38.62 26.61
N PRO A 526 55.20 -39.74 27.36
CA PRO A 526 54.24 -40.83 27.17
C PRO A 526 52.79 -40.40 27.39
N GLY A 527 51.87 -40.94 26.60
CA GLY A 527 50.46 -40.57 26.63
C GLY A 527 49.69 -40.89 25.35
N VAL A 528 48.41 -40.50 25.36
CA VAL A 528 47.49 -40.64 24.22
C VAL A 528 47.34 -39.29 23.51
N TYR A 529 47.57 -39.28 22.21
CA TYR A 529 47.41 -38.12 21.34
C TYR A 529 46.36 -38.39 20.28
N MET A 530 45.74 -37.31 19.78
CA MET A 530 44.74 -37.36 18.71
C MET A 530 45.32 -36.71 17.47
N MET A 531 45.60 -37.49 16.44
CA MET A 531 46.01 -36.98 15.14
C MET A 531 44.78 -36.76 14.27
N ASN A 532 44.67 -35.56 13.71
CA ASN A 532 43.66 -35.09 12.81
C ASN A 532 44.26 -34.84 11.42
N LEU A 533 43.77 -35.54 10.40
CA LEU A 533 44.06 -35.27 9.00
C LEU A 533 42.81 -34.68 8.36
N SER A 534 42.88 -33.45 7.85
CA SER A 534 41.74 -32.76 7.24
C SER A 534 42.10 -32.13 5.89
N ASN A 535 41.14 -32.04 4.98
CA ASN A 535 41.24 -31.21 3.77
C ASN A 535 40.02 -30.27 3.65
N SER A 536 39.78 -29.68 2.47
CA SER A 536 38.64 -28.76 2.28
C SER A 536 37.27 -29.42 2.47
N LYS A 537 37.18 -30.76 2.46
CA LYS A 537 35.93 -31.53 2.46
C LYS A 537 35.83 -32.59 3.56
N ASN A 538 36.93 -33.12 4.05
CA ASN A 538 36.99 -34.31 4.90
C ASN A 538 37.88 -34.10 6.13
N GLN A 539 37.59 -34.86 7.18
CA GLN A 539 38.37 -34.91 8.41
C GLN A 539 38.44 -36.36 8.93
N MET A 540 39.64 -36.84 9.26
CA MET A 540 39.87 -38.14 9.91
C MET A 540 40.67 -37.94 11.19
N ILE A 541 40.27 -38.66 12.24
CA ILE A 541 40.94 -38.61 13.53
C ILE A 541 41.41 -40.03 13.92
N LYS A 542 42.70 -40.17 14.26
CA LYS A 542 43.28 -41.41 14.80
C LYS A 542 44.01 -41.17 16.12
N LYS A 543 43.95 -42.17 16.99
CA LYS A 543 44.74 -42.19 18.23
C LYS A 543 46.19 -42.53 17.92
N VAL A 544 47.11 -41.79 18.50
CA VAL A 544 48.54 -42.10 18.56
C VAL A 544 48.86 -42.41 20.01
N ILE A 545 49.34 -43.62 20.29
CA ILE A 545 49.64 -44.08 21.65
C ILE A 545 51.16 -44.11 21.80
N THR A 546 51.65 -43.36 22.78
CA THR A 546 53.07 -43.36 23.16
C THR A 546 53.21 -43.97 24.55
N TYR A 547 54.24 -44.81 24.78
CA TYR A 547 54.47 -45.51 26.05
C TYR A 547 55.82 -45.20 26.67
#